data_AF-A0AAW1UGK9-F1
#
_entry.id   AF-A0AAW1UGK9-F1
#
_cell.length_a   1.000
_cell.length_b   1.000
_cell.length_c   1.000
_cell.angle_alpha   90.00
_cell.angle_beta   90.00
_cell.angle_gamma   90.00
#
_symmetry.space_group_name_H-M   'P 1'
#
loop_
_entity.id
_entity.type
_entity.pdbx_description
1 polymer ?
#
loop_
_entity_poly.entity_id
_entity_poly.type
_entity_poly.pdbx_seq_one_letter_code
_entity_poly.pdbx_strand_id
1 'polypeptide(L)'
;MSFETEKNYEPTTASDVDLLEIQNTLRGDTIGNTVYTQRFVLKTLLKLKDLEWNEELEDDLCFLWDSTLEKEVCNYLMEINFPSIACSVILEYNSSEYVRLLEILVGIMANINIAKCEKPFNNNEVDTIVNLLLSDDSLVLIQVMRFIITVSENSEDLNFLKGEKGEDVKQIINFILTSSVNFELVQKTMEAIAKLTENIKVKLFFEGQQLVTIVNACMRSITDDEENDFELFSTAQRTSVKHLIQYVLNFCIYINQEDYRMKNEACSNSYQQIFIKLCAWYSIQENLLPITEEVKFYFEASYYIISTYEVEYNENIFKHLLSILNILIDNECEEIQEFVELCCYFINKGCLEQIIQTFGSIFSSADTKKICGYLEKQELSNVELSLDKLKKIYVTE
;
A
#
# COMPACT_ATOMS: atom_id res chain seq x y z
N MET A 1 40.01 -48.92 -60.73
CA MET A 1 39.28 -48.72 -59.46
C MET A 1 40.31 -48.30 -58.43
N SER A 2 40.34 -47.02 -58.10
CA SER A 2 41.14 -46.46 -57.00
C SER A 2 40.24 -45.46 -56.30
N PHE A 3 39.97 -45.75 -55.02
CA PHE A 3 39.12 -44.98 -54.12
C PHE A 3 39.75 -43.61 -53.84
N GLU A 4 38.99 -42.53 -54.06
CA GLU A 4 39.27 -41.22 -53.49
C GLU A 4 38.64 -41.14 -52.10
N THR A 5 39.47 -40.88 -51.10
CA THR A 5 39.08 -40.66 -49.71
C THR A 5 38.64 -39.21 -49.49
N GLU A 6 37.43 -39.04 -48.98
CA GLU A 6 36.86 -37.79 -48.45
C GLU A 6 37.79 -37.15 -47.41
N LYS A 7 38.07 -35.84 -47.58
CA LYS A 7 38.60 -35.00 -46.51
C LYS A 7 37.44 -34.43 -45.71
N ASN A 8 37.26 -34.96 -44.51
CA ASN A 8 36.42 -34.39 -43.46
C ASN A 8 36.86 -32.94 -43.15
N TYR A 9 35.94 -32.00 -43.33
CA TYR A 9 36.03 -30.67 -42.71
C TYR A 9 35.47 -30.79 -41.29
N GLU A 10 36.34 -30.78 -40.28
CA GLU A 10 35.91 -30.56 -38.91
C GLU A 10 35.66 -29.05 -38.70
N PRO A 11 34.52 -28.65 -38.11
CA PRO A 11 34.33 -27.27 -37.67
C PRO A 11 35.19 -27.06 -36.42
N THR A 12 36.14 -26.13 -36.49
CA THR A 12 36.83 -25.59 -35.32
C THR A 12 35.79 -25.01 -34.37
N THR A 13 35.52 -25.70 -33.27
CA THR A 13 34.73 -25.22 -32.14
C THR A 13 35.48 -24.05 -31.50
N ALA A 14 34.92 -22.84 -31.58
CA ALA A 14 35.35 -21.73 -30.75
C ALA A 14 35.34 -22.19 -29.29
N SER A 15 36.41 -21.93 -28.54
CA SER A 15 36.45 -22.29 -27.13
C SER A 15 35.41 -21.47 -26.37
N ASP A 16 34.80 -22.03 -25.32
CA ASP A 16 33.83 -21.30 -24.49
C ASP A 16 34.43 -20.01 -23.90
N VAL A 17 35.77 -19.94 -23.80
CA VAL A 17 36.54 -18.77 -23.38
C VAL A 17 36.55 -17.69 -24.46
N ASP A 18 36.70 -18.04 -25.74
CA ASP A 18 36.62 -17.10 -26.87
C ASP A 18 35.20 -16.53 -27.05
N LEU A 19 34.17 -17.35 -26.82
CA LEU A 19 32.77 -16.92 -26.84
C LEU A 19 32.44 -15.95 -25.69
N LEU A 20 33.01 -16.20 -24.49
CA LEU A 20 32.86 -15.29 -23.34
C LEU A 20 33.60 -13.97 -23.55
N GLU A 21 34.81 -14.00 -24.10
CA GLU A 21 35.58 -12.78 -24.42
C GLU A 21 34.90 -11.97 -25.53
N ILE A 22 34.34 -12.62 -26.56
CA ILE A 22 33.56 -11.94 -27.61
C ILE A 22 32.25 -11.37 -27.03
N GLN A 23 31.55 -12.10 -26.14
CA GLN A 23 30.38 -11.56 -25.43
C GLN A 23 30.74 -10.36 -24.55
N ASN A 24 31.86 -10.40 -23.83
CA ASN A 24 32.32 -9.30 -22.98
C ASN A 24 32.79 -8.10 -23.81
N THR A 25 33.36 -8.32 -24.99
CA THR A 25 33.79 -7.24 -25.90
C THR A 25 32.60 -6.62 -26.64
N LEU A 26 31.55 -7.40 -26.94
CA LEU A 26 30.27 -6.91 -27.50
C LEU A 26 29.40 -6.18 -26.46
N ARG A 27 29.59 -6.46 -25.16
CA ARG A 27 28.94 -5.80 -24.02
C ARG A 27 29.56 -4.44 -23.64
N GLY A 28 30.56 -3.95 -24.38
CA GLY A 28 31.49 -2.91 -23.92
C GLY A 28 30.91 -1.56 -23.45
N ASP A 29 29.62 -1.26 -23.71
CA ASP A 29 28.96 -0.02 -23.27
C ASP A 29 27.62 -0.29 -22.54
N THR A 30 27.25 -1.56 -22.30
CA THR A 30 25.99 -1.89 -21.62
C THR A 30 26.09 -1.67 -20.11
N ILE A 31 25.00 -1.23 -19.49
CA ILE A 31 24.89 -1.10 -18.03
C ILE A 31 24.57 -2.47 -17.45
N GLY A 32 25.55 -3.08 -16.81
CA GLY A 32 25.41 -4.42 -16.24
C GLY A 32 25.07 -5.48 -17.30
N ASN A 33 24.04 -6.26 -17.05
CA ASN A 33 23.44 -7.24 -17.94
C ASN A 33 22.21 -6.71 -18.70
N THR A 34 21.90 -5.42 -18.59
CA THR A 34 20.78 -4.80 -19.33
C THR A 34 21.11 -4.53 -20.79
N VAL A 35 20.08 -4.19 -21.57
CA VAL A 35 20.21 -3.72 -22.96
C VAL A 35 20.56 -2.22 -23.06
N TYR A 36 20.56 -1.51 -21.94
CA TYR A 36 20.74 -0.06 -21.89
C TYR A 36 22.23 0.30 -21.91
N THR A 37 22.59 1.39 -22.59
CA THR A 37 23.99 1.80 -22.77
C THR A 37 24.37 2.99 -21.89
N GLN A 38 25.58 2.98 -21.32
CA GLN A 38 26.12 4.09 -20.53
C GLN A 38 26.20 5.38 -21.36
N ARG A 39 26.60 5.27 -22.63
CA ARG A 39 26.66 6.42 -23.55
C ARG A 39 25.33 7.14 -23.73
N PHE A 40 24.22 6.39 -23.84
CA PHE A 40 22.89 6.99 -23.91
C PHE A 40 22.63 7.84 -22.67
N VAL A 41 22.77 7.24 -21.48
CA VAL A 41 22.53 7.94 -20.20
C VAL A 41 23.39 9.20 -20.10
N LEU A 42 24.69 9.10 -20.36
CA LEU A 42 25.60 10.25 -20.29
C LEU A 42 25.21 11.37 -21.26
N LYS A 43 24.83 11.02 -22.50
CA LYS A 43 24.39 12.02 -23.49
C LYS A 43 23.11 12.73 -23.03
N THR A 44 22.14 11.98 -22.50
CA THR A 44 20.89 12.53 -21.95
C THR A 44 21.17 13.47 -20.77
N LEU A 45 22.06 13.08 -19.85
CA LEU A 45 22.38 13.93 -18.69
C LEU A 45 23.18 15.19 -19.05
N LEU A 46 24.02 15.15 -20.09
CA LEU A 46 24.70 16.34 -20.59
C LEU A 46 23.68 17.35 -21.15
N LYS A 47 22.74 16.90 -22.00
CA LYS A 47 21.64 17.74 -22.50
C LYS A 47 20.77 18.31 -21.36
N LEU A 48 20.46 17.47 -20.36
CA LEU A 48 19.70 17.88 -19.18
C LEU A 48 20.41 18.99 -18.40
N LYS A 49 21.73 18.90 -18.24
CA LYS A 49 22.52 19.91 -17.52
C LYS A 49 22.63 21.23 -18.29
N ASP A 50 22.73 21.18 -19.61
CA ASP A 50 22.79 22.36 -20.47
C ASP A 50 21.38 22.93 -20.77
N LEU A 51 20.33 22.29 -20.23
CA LEU A 51 18.93 22.70 -20.24
C LEU A 51 18.37 22.97 -21.62
N GLU A 52 18.75 22.09 -22.55
CA GLU A 52 18.15 22.00 -23.87
C GLU A 52 16.76 21.33 -23.78
N TRP A 53 15.86 21.84 -22.93
CA TRP A 53 14.51 21.30 -22.76
C TRP A 53 13.71 21.41 -24.06
N ASN A 54 13.43 20.25 -24.65
CA ASN A 54 12.71 20.08 -25.90
C ASN A 54 12.14 18.66 -25.96
N GLU A 55 11.35 18.37 -26.99
CA GLU A 55 10.70 17.06 -27.19
C GLU A 55 11.70 15.90 -27.26
N GLU A 56 12.89 16.08 -27.88
CA GLU A 56 13.92 15.04 -27.95
C GLU A 56 14.51 14.72 -26.56
N LEU A 57 14.76 15.75 -25.74
CA LEU A 57 15.24 15.54 -24.37
C LEU A 57 14.16 14.93 -23.48
N GLU A 58 12.90 15.32 -23.66
CA GLU A 58 11.78 14.70 -22.95
C GLU A 58 11.67 13.20 -23.28
N ASP A 59 11.73 12.84 -24.57
CA ASP A 59 11.70 11.44 -25.02
C ASP A 59 12.90 10.64 -24.45
N ASP A 60 14.10 11.20 -24.51
CA ASP A 60 15.31 10.60 -23.94
C ASP A 60 15.15 10.39 -22.41
N LEU A 61 14.55 11.33 -21.69
CA LEU A 61 14.33 11.22 -20.24
C LEU A 61 13.19 10.26 -19.89
N CYS A 62 12.13 10.18 -20.69
CA CYS A 62 11.08 9.18 -20.53
C CYS A 62 11.64 7.77 -20.72
N PHE A 63 12.45 7.55 -21.77
CA PHE A 63 13.12 6.27 -21.96
C PHE A 63 14.08 5.94 -20.81
N LEU A 64 14.80 6.94 -20.29
CA LEU A 64 15.63 6.75 -19.10
C LEU A 64 14.79 6.39 -17.86
N TRP A 65 13.63 7.01 -17.69
CA TRP A 65 12.70 6.67 -16.62
C TRP A 65 12.25 5.22 -16.72
N ASP A 66 11.80 4.75 -17.88
CA ASP A 66 11.45 3.33 -18.08
C ASP A 66 12.64 2.40 -17.79
N SER A 67 13.85 2.82 -18.18
CA SER A 67 15.09 2.06 -17.92
C SER A 67 15.39 1.90 -16.43
N THR A 68 14.93 2.83 -15.58
CA THR A 68 15.15 2.79 -14.11
C THR A 68 14.31 1.74 -13.38
N LEU A 69 13.51 0.96 -14.10
CA LEU A 69 12.96 -0.29 -13.55
C LEU A 69 14.05 -1.34 -13.32
N GLU A 70 15.17 -1.25 -14.04
CA GLU A 70 16.32 -2.13 -13.84
C GLU A 70 17.26 -1.60 -12.76
N LYS A 71 17.51 -2.41 -11.73
CA LYS A 71 18.39 -2.03 -10.60
C LYS A 71 19.80 -1.64 -11.04
N GLU A 72 20.35 -2.29 -12.07
CA GLU A 72 21.69 -1.98 -12.59
C GLU A 72 21.75 -0.56 -13.19
N VAL A 73 20.66 -0.07 -13.81
CA VAL A 73 20.55 1.32 -14.30
C VAL A 73 20.49 2.29 -13.12
N CYS A 74 19.71 1.99 -12.08
CA CYS A 74 19.65 2.82 -10.88
C CYS A 74 21.01 2.92 -10.17
N ASN A 75 21.76 1.80 -10.07
CA ASN A 75 23.11 1.82 -9.52
C ASN A 75 24.04 2.72 -10.34
N TYR A 76 24.01 2.60 -11.67
CA TYR A 76 24.80 3.44 -12.56
C TYR A 76 24.47 4.94 -12.41
N LEU A 77 23.17 5.29 -12.32
CA LEU A 77 22.74 6.67 -12.08
C LEU A 77 23.26 7.23 -10.74
N MET A 78 23.32 6.39 -9.70
CA MET A 78 23.90 6.77 -8.41
C MET A 78 25.42 6.97 -8.50
N GLU A 79 26.14 6.13 -9.26
CA GLU A 79 27.59 6.25 -9.48
C GLU A 79 27.96 7.57 -10.16
N ILE A 80 27.19 7.99 -11.15
CA ILE A 80 27.40 9.26 -11.88
C ILE A 80 26.75 10.47 -11.19
N ASN A 81 26.27 10.30 -9.96
CA ASN A 81 25.70 11.34 -9.11
C ASN A 81 24.47 12.05 -9.72
N PHE A 82 23.63 11.29 -10.43
CA PHE A 82 22.35 11.77 -10.96
C PHE A 82 21.49 12.51 -9.93
N PRO A 83 21.34 12.05 -8.67
CA PRO A 83 20.54 12.76 -7.67
C PRO A 83 20.85 14.23 -7.51
N SER A 84 22.14 14.58 -7.41
CA SER A 84 22.53 15.98 -7.25
C SER A 84 22.35 16.77 -8.55
N ILE A 85 22.50 16.15 -9.72
CA ILE A 85 22.20 16.78 -11.02
C ILE A 85 20.70 17.10 -11.10
N ALA A 86 19.84 16.13 -10.82
CA ALA A 86 18.39 16.30 -10.81
C ALA A 86 17.96 17.39 -9.83
N CYS A 87 18.50 17.41 -8.60
CA CYS A 87 18.21 18.47 -7.64
C CYS A 87 18.66 19.87 -8.12
N SER A 88 19.81 19.97 -8.80
CA SER A 88 20.26 21.26 -9.34
C SER A 88 19.29 21.80 -10.41
N VAL A 89 18.80 20.93 -11.29
CA VAL A 89 17.81 21.28 -12.31
C VAL A 89 16.45 21.61 -11.67
N ILE A 90 16.00 20.82 -10.69
CA ILE A 90 14.75 21.09 -9.97
C ILE A 90 14.79 22.49 -9.33
N LEU A 91 15.88 22.85 -8.66
CA LEU A 91 16.00 24.16 -8.00
C LEU A 91 16.03 25.33 -8.99
N GLU A 92 16.61 25.14 -10.17
CA GLU A 92 16.69 26.18 -11.20
C GLU A 92 15.39 26.31 -12.01
N TYR A 93 14.66 25.20 -12.21
CA TYR A 93 13.48 25.11 -13.09
C TYR A 93 12.20 24.74 -12.35
N ASN A 94 12.04 25.20 -11.11
CA ASN A 94 10.80 25.01 -10.33
C ASN A 94 9.72 26.03 -10.72
N SER A 95 9.25 25.97 -11.96
CA SER A 95 8.15 26.80 -12.48
C SER A 95 7.10 25.94 -13.19
N SER A 96 5.91 26.51 -13.41
CA SER A 96 4.80 25.82 -14.09
C SER A 96 5.09 25.45 -15.55
N GLU A 97 6.15 25.99 -16.16
CA GLU A 97 6.56 25.67 -17.53
C GLU A 97 7.25 24.29 -17.63
N TYR A 98 7.87 23.82 -16.54
CA TYR A 98 8.70 22.62 -16.53
C TYR A 98 8.08 21.45 -15.75
N VAL A 99 6.75 21.47 -15.57
CA VAL A 99 6.00 20.45 -14.81
C VAL A 99 6.34 19.02 -15.26
N ARG A 100 6.38 18.78 -16.58
CA ARG A 100 6.70 17.46 -17.15
C ARG A 100 8.15 17.03 -16.85
N LEU A 101 9.09 17.97 -16.92
CA LEU A 101 10.48 17.71 -16.52
C LEU A 101 10.57 17.33 -15.04
N LEU A 102 9.91 18.10 -14.16
CA LEU A 102 9.90 17.83 -12.72
C LEU A 102 9.28 16.46 -12.41
N GLU A 103 8.16 16.13 -13.07
CA GLU A 103 7.51 14.82 -12.95
C GLU A 103 8.49 13.69 -13.29
N ILE A 104 9.16 13.75 -14.45
CA ILE A 104 10.09 12.71 -14.89
C ILE A 104 11.28 12.59 -13.94
N LEU A 105 11.89 13.70 -13.53
CA LEU A 105 13.04 13.70 -12.64
C LEU A 105 12.68 13.08 -11.28
N VAL A 106 11.55 13.46 -10.68
CA VAL A 106 11.11 12.89 -9.40
C VAL A 106 10.74 11.41 -9.57
N GLY A 107 10.13 11.04 -10.70
CA GLY A 107 9.81 9.65 -11.05
C GLY A 107 11.05 8.75 -11.09
N ILE A 108 12.12 9.22 -11.73
CA ILE A 108 13.43 8.54 -11.75
C ILE A 108 14.00 8.41 -10.32
N MET A 109 13.97 9.49 -9.53
CA MET A 109 14.49 9.50 -8.16
C MET A 109 13.72 8.52 -7.25
N ALA A 110 12.40 8.42 -7.40
CA ALA A 110 11.59 7.42 -6.70
C ALA A 110 11.99 5.99 -7.08
N ASN A 111 12.18 5.69 -8.38
CA ASN A 111 12.61 4.38 -8.83
C ASN A 111 14.02 4.01 -8.31
N ILE A 112 14.96 4.96 -8.28
CA ILE A 112 16.28 4.77 -7.67
C ILE A 112 16.15 4.39 -6.20
N ASN A 113 15.29 5.08 -5.44
CA ASN A 113 15.10 4.77 -4.03
C ASN A 113 14.44 3.39 -3.83
N ILE A 114 13.47 3.02 -4.68
CA ILE A 114 12.85 1.68 -4.69
C ILE A 114 13.89 0.58 -4.94
N ALA A 115 14.84 0.82 -5.84
CA ALA A 115 15.88 -0.16 -6.19
C ALA A 115 16.84 -0.48 -5.04
N LYS A 116 16.82 0.33 -3.95
CA LYS A 116 17.68 0.20 -2.77
C LYS A 116 19.15 0.13 -3.19
N CYS A 117 19.58 1.13 -3.93
CA CYS A 117 20.99 1.31 -4.32
C CYS A 117 21.87 1.45 -3.07
N GLU A 118 23.17 1.14 -3.20
CA GLU A 118 24.09 1.08 -2.06
C GLU A 118 24.25 2.43 -1.32
N LYS A 119 24.13 3.53 -2.06
CA LYS A 119 24.21 4.89 -1.52
C LYS A 119 22.79 5.44 -1.32
N PRO A 120 22.39 5.84 -0.10
CA PRO A 120 21.11 6.51 0.12
C PRO A 120 21.17 7.98 -0.37
N PHE A 121 19.99 8.55 -0.61
CA PHE A 121 19.84 9.99 -0.79
C PHE A 121 20.29 10.74 0.46
N ASN A 122 20.95 11.88 0.28
CA ASN A 122 21.26 12.77 1.40
C ASN A 122 20.07 13.66 1.77
N ASN A 123 20.10 14.26 2.96
CA ASN A 123 18.99 15.10 3.46
C ASN A 123 18.64 16.26 2.52
N ASN A 124 19.62 16.89 1.87
CA ASN A 124 19.36 18.02 0.97
C ASN A 124 18.63 17.55 -0.31
N GLU A 125 18.97 16.37 -0.82
CA GLU A 125 18.30 15.77 -1.98
C GLU A 125 16.84 15.41 -1.63
N VAL A 126 16.62 14.79 -0.47
CA VAL A 126 15.28 14.50 0.06
C VAL A 126 14.49 15.79 0.24
N ASP A 127 15.08 16.80 0.87
CA ASP A 127 14.44 18.08 1.13
C ASP A 127 14.06 18.81 -0.17
N THR A 128 14.90 18.74 -1.20
CA THR A 128 14.64 19.35 -2.51
C THR A 128 13.40 18.71 -3.16
N ILE A 129 13.27 17.39 -3.11
CA ILE A 129 12.10 16.68 -3.65
C ILE A 129 10.86 16.95 -2.81
N VAL A 130 10.96 16.89 -1.49
CA VAL A 130 9.81 17.16 -0.59
C VAL A 130 9.29 18.58 -0.76
N ASN A 131 10.15 19.56 -1.06
CA ASN A 131 9.70 20.93 -1.32
C ASN A 131 8.81 21.06 -2.58
N LEU A 132 8.83 20.08 -3.48
CA LEU A 132 7.89 20.03 -4.62
C LEU A 132 6.45 19.69 -4.21
N LEU A 133 6.20 19.39 -2.91
CA LEU A 133 4.84 19.36 -2.36
C LEU A 133 4.09 20.71 -2.51
N LEU A 134 4.82 21.81 -2.76
CA LEU A 134 4.25 23.12 -3.06
C LEU A 134 3.77 23.27 -4.51
N SER A 135 3.93 22.24 -5.35
CA SER A 135 3.39 22.21 -6.70
C SER A 135 1.87 22.13 -6.70
N ASP A 136 1.21 22.84 -7.62
CA ASP A 136 -0.22 22.70 -7.89
C ASP A 136 -0.52 21.56 -8.89
N ASP A 137 0.50 20.96 -9.49
CA ASP A 137 0.35 19.90 -10.48
C ASP A 137 0.26 18.51 -9.85
N SER A 138 -0.83 17.80 -10.16
CA SER A 138 -1.11 16.49 -9.55
C SER A 138 -0.12 15.39 -9.96
N LEU A 139 0.45 15.44 -11.17
CA LEU A 139 1.39 14.41 -11.63
C LEU A 139 2.71 14.54 -10.88
N VAL A 140 3.21 15.76 -10.71
CA VAL A 140 4.39 16.02 -9.86
C VAL A 140 4.13 15.55 -8.43
N LEU A 141 3.00 15.93 -7.85
CA LEU A 141 2.66 15.53 -6.47
C LEU A 141 2.55 14.01 -6.32
N ILE A 142 2.01 13.28 -7.31
CA ILE A 142 1.98 11.81 -7.30
C ILE A 142 3.41 11.25 -7.22
N GLN A 143 4.34 11.78 -8.01
CA GLN A 143 5.74 11.33 -7.96
C GLN A 143 6.42 11.68 -6.63
N VAL A 144 6.13 12.86 -6.07
CA VAL A 144 6.63 13.25 -4.74
C VAL A 144 6.10 12.31 -3.65
N MET A 145 4.81 11.93 -3.69
CA MET A 145 4.25 10.94 -2.77
C MET A 145 4.91 9.57 -2.93
N ARG A 146 5.14 9.10 -4.17
CA ARG A 146 5.92 7.87 -4.43
C ARG A 146 7.31 7.95 -3.81
N PHE A 147 8.00 9.07 -3.95
CA PHE A 147 9.30 9.27 -3.35
C PHE A 147 9.22 9.22 -1.81
N ILE A 148 8.28 9.95 -1.18
CA ILE A 148 8.09 9.95 0.29
C ILE A 148 7.82 8.55 0.83
N ILE A 149 6.96 7.77 0.18
CA ILE A 149 6.69 6.37 0.53
C ILE A 149 8.02 5.60 0.61
N THR A 150 8.82 5.68 -0.43
CA THR A 150 10.07 4.90 -0.53
C THR A 150 11.12 5.36 0.47
N VAL A 151 11.19 6.67 0.78
CA VAL A 151 12.09 7.20 1.81
C VAL A 151 11.66 6.69 3.18
N SER A 152 10.36 6.62 3.47
CA SER A 152 9.83 6.11 4.73
C SER A 152 10.08 4.62 4.94
N GLU A 153 10.17 3.85 3.86
CA GLU A 153 10.50 2.42 3.91
C GLU A 153 12.01 2.18 4.13
N ASN A 154 12.85 3.04 3.56
CA ASN A 154 14.30 2.86 3.55
C ASN A 154 15.04 3.59 4.69
N SER A 155 14.40 4.54 5.37
CA SER A 155 15.02 5.36 6.42
C SER A 155 14.11 5.51 7.64
N GLU A 156 14.70 5.37 8.82
CA GLU A 156 14.09 5.77 10.10
C GLU A 156 14.26 7.28 10.36
N ASP A 157 15.28 7.91 9.76
CA ASP A 157 15.58 9.32 9.97
C ASP A 157 14.83 10.19 8.94
N LEU A 158 13.63 10.61 9.31
CA LEU A 158 12.74 11.43 8.48
C LEU A 158 12.89 12.91 8.82
N ASN A 159 14.07 13.48 8.53
CA ASN A 159 14.42 14.86 8.88
C ASN A 159 13.45 15.91 8.31
N PHE A 160 12.88 15.65 7.13
CA PHE A 160 11.90 16.54 6.49
C PHE A 160 10.58 16.66 7.27
N LEU A 161 10.35 15.83 8.29
CA LEU A 161 9.17 15.85 9.16
C LEU A 161 9.44 16.44 10.55
N LYS A 162 10.64 16.99 10.79
CA LYS A 162 11.02 17.57 12.09
C LYS A 162 10.74 19.08 12.11
N GLY A 163 10.30 19.59 13.27
CA GLY A 163 10.09 21.03 13.50
C GLY A 163 8.98 21.62 12.64
N GLU A 164 9.08 22.92 12.33
CA GLU A 164 8.09 23.66 11.53
C GLU A 164 7.89 23.06 10.13
N LYS A 165 8.96 22.60 9.50
CA LYS A 165 8.90 21.95 8.18
C LYS A 165 7.98 20.74 8.17
N GLY A 166 7.99 19.95 9.23
CA GLY A 166 7.10 18.79 9.33
C GLY A 166 5.63 19.20 9.38
N GLU A 167 5.31 20.26 10.12
CA GLU A 167 3.94 20.79 10.19
C GLU A 167 3.48 21.31 8.84
N ASP A 168 4.34 21.98 8.07
CA ASP A 168 4.04 22.42 6.70
C ASP A 168 3.71 21.22 5.79
N VAL A 169 4.54 20.16 5.85
CA VAL A 169 4.30 18.92 5.09
C VAL A 169 2.97 18.28 5.49
N LYS A 170 2.67 18.21 6.78
CA LYS A 170 1.38 17.69 7.29
C LYS A 170 0.20 18.53 6.81
N GLN A 171 0.31 19.86 6.79
CA GLN A 171 -0.74 20.75 6.31
C GLN A 171 -1.01 20.53 4.81
N ILE A 172 0.05 20.39 4.00
CA ILE A 172 -0.09 20.10 2.57
C ILE A 172 -0.73 18.72 2.35
N ILE A 173 -0.28 17.69 3.07
CA ILE A 173 -0.89 16.35 3.00
C ILE A 173 -2.38 16.41 3.35
N ASN A 174 -2.76 17.15 4.40
CA ASN A 174 -4.16 17.36 4.77
C ASN A 174 -4.95 18.11 3.70
N PHE A 175 -4.34 19.12 3.09
CA PHE A 175 -4.96 19.85 1.99
C PHE A 175 -5.24 18.92 0.80
N ILE A 176 -4.27 18.08 0.41
CA ILE A 176 -4.43 17.10 -0.68
C ILE A 176 -5.56 16.13 -0.34
N LEU A 177 -5.53 15.52 0.84
CA LEU A 177 -6.54 14.55 1.26
C LEU A 177 -7.93 15.16 1.36
N THR A 178 -8.07 16.44 1.70
CA THR A 178 -9.38 17.11 1.84
C THR A 178 -9.91 17.69 0.54
N SER A 179 -9.03 18.17 -0.35
CA SER A 179 -9.42 19.06 -1.46
C SER A 179 -9.14 18.50 -2.86
N SER A 180 -8.28 17.48 -2.99
CA SER A 180 -7.97 16.89 -4.30
C SER A 180 -9.15 16.12 -4.87
N VAL A 181 -9.39 16.31 -6.17
CA VAL A 181 -10.28 15.47 -7.00
C VAL A 181 -9.52 14.43 -7.82
N ASN A 182 -8.18 14.50 -7.81
CA ASN A 182 -7.35 13.47 -8.44
C ASN A 182 -7.28 12.26 -7.49
N PHE A 183 -7.99 11.19 -7.88
CA PHE A 183 -8.10 9.96 -7.11
C PHE A 183 -6.74 9.27 -6.87
N GLU A 184 -5.87 9.22 -7.89
CA GLU A 184 -4.54 8.60 -7.77
C GLU A 184 -3.67 9.35 -6.76
N LEU A 185 -3.71 10.68 -6.79
CA LEU A 185 -3.01 11.51 -5.82
C LEU A 185 -3.51 11.27 -4.39
N VAL A 186 -4.83 11.19 -4.19
CA VAL A 186 -5.42 10.88 -2.88
C VAL A 186 -4.96 9.51 -2.40
N GLN A 187 -5.02 8.49 -3.26
CA GLN A 187 -4.60 7.13 -2.92
C GLN A 187 -3.11 7.08 -2.55
N LYS A 188 -2.23 7.72 -3.33
CA LYS A 188 -0.79 7.79 -3.03
C LYS A 188 -0.49 8.56 -1.75
N THR A 189 -1.27 9.59 -1.46
CA THR A 189 -1.15 10.34 -0.21
C THR A 189 -1.55 9.49 1.00
N MET A 190 -2.62 8.70 0.88
CA MET A 190 -3.02 7.74 1.92
C MET A 190 -1.95 6.67 2.15
N GLU A 191 -1.37 6.12 1.07
CA GLU A 191 -0.25 5.18 1.13
C GLU A 191 0.96 5.78 1.86
N ALA A 192 1.34 7.02 1.51
CA ALA A 192 2.43 7.73 2.17
C ALA A 192 2.21 7.87 3.68
N ILE A 193 1.01 8.25 4.13
CA ILE A 193 0.73 8.37 5.57
C ILE A 193 0.76 7.02 6.27
N ALA A 194 0.18 5.98 5.66
CA ALA A 194 0.22 4.62 6.21
C ALA A 194 1.66 4.14 6.42
N LYS A 195 2.58 4.49 5.51
CA LYS A 195 4.00 4.14 5.60
C LYS A 195 4.80 5.01 6.57
N LEU A 196 4.55 6.32 6.58
CA LEU A 196 5.15 7.25 7.53
C LEU A 196 4.77 6.95 8.98
N THR A 197 3.59 6.36 9.21
CA THR A 197 3.12 5.98 10.55
C THR A 197 3.43 4.54 10.92
N GLU A 198 3.98 3.75 10.01
CA GLU A 198 4.38 2.36 10.27
C GLU A 198 5.38 2.32 11.43
N ASN A 199 5.23 1.35 12.35
CA ASN A 199 6.04 1.24 13.57
C ASN A 199 6.15 2.52 14.40
N ILE A 200 5.19 3.45 14.27
CA ILE A 200 5.13 4.72 15.02
C ILE A 200 6.34 5.62 14.70
N LYS A 201 6.89 5.50 13.48
CA LYS A 201 8.01 6.33 12.99
C LYS A 201 7.72 7.82 13.12
N VAL A 202 6.51 8.25 12.74
CA VAL A 202 6.12 9.65 12.71
C VAL A 202 4.88 9.90 13.54
N LYS A 203 5.08 10.39 14.77
CA LYS A 203 3.98 10.74 15.69
C LYS A 203 3.12 11.93 15.22
N LEU A 204 3.68 12.76 14.34
CA LEU A 204 3.05 13.98 13.82
C LEU A 204 1.67 13.74 13.19
N PHE A 205 1.44 12.54 12.64
CA PHE A 205 0.17 12.18 12.02
C PHE A 205 -0.82 11.52 12.98
N PHE A 206 -0.47 11.24 14.25
CA PHE A 206 -1.39 10.61 15.21
C PHE A 206 -2.27 11.62 15.97
N GLU A 207 -2.93 12.51 15.23
CA GLU A 207 -3.93 13.43 15.78
C GLU A 207 -5.34 13.01 15.37
N GLY A 208 -6.34 13.19 16.25
CA GLY A 208 -7.72 12.76 15.99
C GLY A 208 -8.32 13.37 14.72
N GLN A 209 -7.97 14.61 14.38
CA GLN A 209 -8.43 15.27 13.15
C GLN A 209 -7.84 14.61 11.89
N GLN A 210 -6.59 14.15 11.94
CA GLN A 210 -5.92 13.48 10.82
C GLN A 210 -6.66 12.20 10.41
N LEU A 211 -7.11 11.42 11.40
CA LEU A 211 -7.86 10.20 11.15
C LEU A 211 -9.21 10.47 10.50
N VAL A 212 -9.96 11.48 10.95
CA VAL A 212 -11.22 11.89 10.29
C VAL A 212 -10.95 12.30 8.83
N THR A 213 -9.89 13.07 8.57
CA THR A 213 -9.50 13.49 7.23
C THR A 213 -9.23 12.29 6.31
N ILE A 214 -8.45 11.30 6.78
CA ILE A 214 -8.09 10.12 5.98
C ILE A 214 -9.31 9.23 5.73
N VAL A 215 -10.18 9.03 6.73
CA VAL A 215 -11.41 8.25 6.54
C VAL A 215 -12.32 8.93 5.51
N ASN A 216 -12.51 10.24 5.59
CA ASN A 216 -13.32 10.97 4.62
C ASN A 216 -12.71 10.90 3.20
N ALA A 217 -11.38 11.00 3.08
CA ALA A 217 -10.70 10.84 1.81
C ALA A 217 -10.92 9.44 1.22
N CYS A 218 -10.81 8.39 2.05
CA CYS A 218 -11.07 7.01 1.65
C CYS A 218 -12.54 6.78 1.30
N MET A 219 -13.48 7.36 2.04
CA MET A 219 -14.91 7.25 1.71
C MET A 219 -15.17 7.81 0.32
N ARG A 220 -14.67 9.02 0.01
CA ARG A 220 -14.80 9.61 -1.33
C ARG A 220 -14.19 8.73 -2.41
N SER A 221 -13.03 8.14 -2.14
CA SER A 221 -12.36 7.23 -3.08
C SER A 221 -13.16 5.94 -3.33
N ILE A 222 -14.09 5.59 -2.44
CA ILE A 222 -14.93 4.40 -2.55
C ILE A 222 -16.33 4.72 -3.08
N THR A 223 -16.83 5.95 -2.90
CA THR A 223 -18.24 6.31 -3.17
C THR A 223 -18.48 6.98 -4.53
N ASP A 224 -17.59 6.83 -5.51
CA ASP A 224 -17.71 7.52 -6.81
C ASP A 224 -18.90 7.07 -7.70
N ASP A 225 -19.73 6.11 -7.27
CA ASP A 225 -21.00 5.79 -7.93
C ASP A 225 -22.20 6.05 -7.00
N GLU A 226 -22.88 7.18 -7.21
CA GLU A 226 -24.12 7.57 -6.50
C GLU A 226 -25.32 6.62 -6.78
N GLU A 227 -25.16 5.57 -7.60
CA GLU A 227 -26.26 4.69 -8.02
C GLU A 227 -26.11 3.20 -7.69
N ASN A 228 -24.95 2.73 -7.17
CA ASN A 228 -24.77 1.32 -6.82
C ASN A 228 -24.22 1.15 -5.40
N ASP A 229 -25.13 0.91 -4.45
CA ASP A 229 -24.86 0.75 -3.02
C ASP A 229 -23.92 -0.42 -2.63
N PHE A 230 -23.34 -1.19 -3.57
CA PHE A 230 -22.71 -2.48 -3.24
C PHE A 230 -21.50 -2.93 -4.07
N GLU A 231 -20.93 -2.11 -4.96
CA GLU A 231 -19.66 -2.44 -5.64
C GLU A 231 -18.53 -1.53 -5.14
N LEU A 232 -17.84 -1.94 -4.06
CA LEU A 232 -16.39 -1.64 -3.95
C LEU A 232 -15.71 -2.36 -5.16
N PHE A 233 -14.39 -2.54 -5.18
CA PHE A 233 -13.71 -3.59 -5.95
C PHE A 233 -13.14 -3.27 -7.34
N SER A 234 -13.02 -2.00 -7.71
CA SER A 234 -11.81 -1.68 -8.47
C SER A 234 -10.59 -2.02 -7.60
N THR A 235 -9.51 -2.49 -8.22
CA THR A 235 -8.24 -2.74 -7.49
C THR A 235 -7.79 -1.50 -6.72
N ALA A 236 -8.11 -0.32 -7.24
CA ALA A 236 -7.75 0.96 -6.65
C ALA A 236 -8.55 1.28 -5.36
N GLN A 237 -9.84 0.96 -5.33
CA GLN A 237 -10.68 1.08 -4.12
C GLN A 237 -10.20 0.14 -3.00
N ARG A 238 -9.92 -1.14 -3.31
CA ARG A 238 -9.33 -2.08 -2.34
C ARG A 238 -8.00 -1.57 -1.79
N THR A 239 -7.15 -1.05 -2.68
CA THR A 239 -5.87 -0.45 -2.29
C THR A 239 -6.07 0.74 -1.34
N SER A 240 -7.05 1.60 -1.59
CA SER A 240 -7.40 2.71 -0.68
C SER A 240 -7.84 2.20 0.70
N VAL A 241 -8.73 1.20 0.75
CA VAL A 241 -9.17 0.57 2.02
C VAL A 241 -7.99 -0.02 2.78
N LYS A 242 -7.07 -0.70 2.09
CA LYS A 242 -5.87 -1.25 2.70
C LYS A 242 -5.02 -0.17 3.38
N HIS A 243 -4.76 0.95 2.70
CA HIS A 243 -3.99 2.06 3.27
C HIS A 243 -4.70 2.70 4.46
N LEU A 244 -6.02 2.86 4.39
CA LEU A 244 -6.79 3.33 5.54
C LEU A 244 -6.65 2.38 6.73
N ILE A 245 -6.93 1.08 6.55
CA ILE A 245 -6.86 0.08 7.62
C ILE A 245 -5.47 0.06 8.24
N GLN A 246 -4.41 0.10 7.42
CA GLN A 246 -3.03 0.17 7.92
C GLN A 246 -2.79 1.41 8.78
N TYR A 247 -3.25 2.58 8.33
CA TYR A 247 -3.11 3.81 9.11
C TYR A 247 -3.90 3.75 10.44
N VAL A 248 -5.15 3.27 10.43
CA VAL A 248 -5.94 3.13 11.67
C VAL A 248 -5.29 2.13 12.62
N LEU A 249 -4.75 1.03 12.10
CA LEU A 249 -3.97 0.06 12.88
C LEU A 249 -2.76 0.73 13.54
N ASN A 250 -1.96 1.48 12.78
CA ASN A 250 -0.81 2.22 13.31
C ASN A 250 -1.24 3.20 14.41
N PHE A 251 -2.36 3.90 14.22
CA PHE A 251 -2.93 4.82 15.22
C PHE A 251 -3.38 4.09 16.49
N CYS A 252 -4.03 2.93 16.37
CA CYS A 252 -4.41 2.09 17.51
C CYS A 252 -3.20 1.53 18.27
N ILE A 253 -2.15 1.09 17.57
CA ILE A 253 -0.88 0.67 18.19
C ILE A 253 -0.27 1.83 18.99
N TYR A 254 -0.23 3.03 18.40
CA TYR A 254 0.27 4.22 19.08
C TYR A 254 -0.50 4.55 20.37
N ILE A 255 -1.84 4.56 20.31
CA ILE A 255 -2.70 4.82 21.47
C ILE A 255 -2.47 3.83 22.60
N ASN A 256 -2.34 2.53 22.27
CA ASN A 256 -2.14 1.49 23.27
C ASN A 256 -0.76 1.56 23.94
N GLN A 257 0.27 2.07 23.25
CA GLN A 257 1.62 2.20 23.81
C GLN A 257 1.79 3.40 24.74
N GLU A 258 1.15 4.54 24.43
CA GLU A 258 1.34 5.78 25.19
C GLU A 258 0.33 5.93 26.36
N ASP A 259 -0.48 4.89 26.64
CA ASP A 259 -1.65 4.91 27.56
C ASP A 259 -2.58 6.13 27.30
N TYR A 260 -2.55 6.62 26.07
CA TYR A 260 -3.25 7.82 25.66
C TYR A 260 -4.66 7.43 25.22
N ARG A 261 -5.55 7.19 26.18
CA ARG A 261 -6.96 6.82 25.93
C ARG A 261 -7.80 7.99 25.41
N MET A 262 -7.41 8.58 24.28
CA MET A 262 -8.33 9.38 23.50
C MET A 262 -9.26 8.44 22.71
N LYS A 263 -10.40 8.11 23.31
CA LYS A 263 -11.50 7.50 22.56
C LYS A 263 -12.11 8.56 21.63
N ASN A 264 -11.67 8.57 20.38
CA ASN A 264 -12.28 9.40 19.35
C ASN A 264 -13.48 8.65 18.75
N GLU A 265 -14.66 8.86 19.35
CA GLU A 265 -15.91 8.20 18.94
C GLU A 265 -16.24 8.45 17.46
N ALA A 266 -15.99 9.67 16.96
CA ALA A 266 -16.21 10.01 15.56
C ALA A 266 -15.34 9.16 14.61
N CYS A 267 -14.10 8.91 14.98
CA CYS A 267 -13.20 8.05 14.20
C CYS A 267 -13.64 6.58 14.22
N SER A 268 -14.02 6.06 15.39
CA SER A 268 -14.55 4.70 15.52
C SER A 268 -15.78 4.50 14.64
N ASN A 269 -16.74 5.45 14.67
CA ASN A 269 -17.95 5.37 13.86
C ASN A 269 -17.65 5.40 12.35
N SER A 270 -16.72 6.26 11.93
CA SER A 270 -16.37 6.38 10.50
C SER A 270 -15.64 5.13 10.00
N TYR A 271 -14.74 4.56 10.79
CA TYR A 271 -14.11 3.27 10.48
C TYR A 271 -15.12 2.13 10.40
N GLN A 272 -16.06 2.05 11.35
CA GLN A 272 -17.11 1.01 11.35
C GLN A 272 -17.93 1.03 10.07
N GLN A 273 -18.25 2.20 9.49
CA GLN A 273 -18.98 2.29 8.22
C GLN A 273 -18.22 1.62 7.07
N ILE A 274 -16.91 1.83 6.98
CA ILE A 274 -16.06 1.19 5.97
C ILE A 274 -15.97 -0.31 6.24
N PHE A 275 -15.81 -0.71 7.50
CA PHE A 275 -15.73 -2.12 7.86
C PHE A 275 -17.05 -2.87 7.60
N ILE A 276 -18.21 -2.23 7.78
CA ILE A 276 -19.51 -2.78 7.38
C ILE A 276 -19.52 -3.07 5.88
N LYS A 277 -19.13 -2.12 5.04
CA LYS A 277 -19.08 -2.31 3.58
C LYS A 277 -18.12 -3.44 3.20
N LEU A 278 -16.97 -3.52 3.86
CA LEU A 278 -15.98 -4.57 3.65
C LEU A 278 -16.53 -5.96 4.01
N CYS A 279 -17.13 -6.11 5.20
CA CYS A 279 -17.75 -7.35 5.62
C CYS A 279 -18.91 -7.73 4.70
N ALA A 280 -19.70 -6.75 4.27
CA ALA A 280 -20.83 -6.99 3.39
C ALA A 280 -20.41 -7.57 2.04
N TRP A 281 -19.33 -7.08 1.46
CA TRP A 281 -18.78 -7.67 0.25
C TRP A 281 -18.28 -9.10 0.43
N TYR A 282 -17.47 -9.32 1.47
CA TYR A 282 -16.90 -10.64 1.73
C TYR A 282 -17.93 -11.63 2.28
N SER A 283 -19.15 -11.19 2.60
CA SER A 283 -20.27 -12.09 2.89
C SER A 283 -20.84 -12.81 1.64
N ILE A 284 -20.24 -12.59 0.47
CA ILE A 284 -20.50 -13.29 -0.79
C ILE A 284 -19.34 -14.27 -1.05
N GLN A 285 -19.65 -15.53 -1.37
CA GLN A 285 -18.65 -16.60 -1.46
C GLN A 285 -17.59 -16.35 -2.54
N GLU A 286 -18.02 -15.90 -3.73
CA GLU A 286 -17.15 -15.61 -4.88
C GLU A 286 -16.12 -14.51 -4.59
N ASN A 287 -16.42 -13.66 -3.62
CA ASN A 287 -15.61 -12.54 -3.22
C ASN A 287 -14.63 -12.89 -2.09
N LEU A 288 -14.98 -13.89 -1.27
CA LEU A 288 -14.20 -14.34 -0.13
C LEU A 288 -13.19 -15.41 -0.49
N LEU A 289 -13.54 -16.32 -1.40
CA LEU A 289 -12.74 -17.51 -1.71
C LEU A 289 -11.96 -17.36 -3.04
N PRO A 290 -10.68 -17.78 -3.07
CA PRO A 290 -9.87 -18.25 -1.94
C PRO A 290 -9.53 -17.11 -0.97
N ILE A 291 -9.35 -17.43 0.32
CA ILE A 291 -8.91 -16.45 1.31
C ILE A 291 -7.52 -15.96 0.92
N THR A 292 -7.41 -14.66 0.62
CA THR A 292 -6.13 -14.04 0.27
C THR A 292 -5.47 -13.43 1.50
N GLU A 293 -4.16 -13.18 1.43
CA GLU A 293 -3.42 -12.45 2.47
C GLU A 293 -3.98 -11.04 2.71
N GLU A 294 -4.57 -10.41 1.69
CA GLU A 294 -5.26 -9.13 1.84
C GLU A 294 -6.50 -9.26 2.73
N VAL A 295 -7.30 -10.31 2.53
CA VAL A 295 -8.48 -10.59 3.37
C VAL A 295 -8.04 -10.85 4.81
N LYS A 296 -7.04 -11.71 5.04
CA LYS A 296 -6.50 -11.97 6.39
C LYS A 296 -6.08 -10.68 7.08
N PHE A 297 -5.28 -9.86 6.39
CA PHE A 297 -4.84 -8.57 6.90
C PHE A 297 -6.01 -7.69 7.33
N TYR A 298 -7.07 -7.60 6.52
CA TYR A 298 -8.23 -6.79 6.87
C TYR A 298 -8.89 -7.26 8.17
N PHE A 299 -9.22 -8.55 8.30
CA PHE A 299 -9.95 -9.04 9.46
C PHE A 299 -9.08 -9.09 10.72
N GLU A 300 -7.79 -9.43 10.62
CA GLU A 300 -6.84 -9.37 11.73
C GLU A 300 -6.69 -7.92 12.25
N ALA A 301 -6.42 -6.97 11.35
CA ALA A 301 -6.29 -5.56 11.71
C ALA A 301 -7.60 -5.02 12.29
N SER A 302 -8.75 -5.37 11.70
CA SER A 302 -10.06 -4.94 12.19
C SER A 302 -10.37 -5.47 13.58
N TYR A 303 -10.01 -6.71 13.91
CA TYR A 303 -10.14 -7.23 15.27
C TYR A 303 -9.37 -6.38 16.27
N TYR A 304 -8.10 -6.06 15.99
CA TYR A 304 -7.28 -5.20 16.84
C TYR A 304 -7.85 -3.78 16.96
N ILE A 305 -8.31 -3.19 15.85
CA ILE A 305 -8.88 -1.83 15.84
C ILE A 305 -10.19 -1.76 16.65
N ILE A 306 -11.11 -2.69 16.41
CA ILE A 306 -12.44 -2.75 17.05
C ILE A 306 -12.28 -3.00 18.55
N SER A 307 -11.37 -3.91 18.94
CA SER A 307 -11.06 -4.16 20.35
C SER A 307 -10.42 -2.94 21.02
N THR A 308 -9.47 -2.28 20.37
CA THR A 308 -8.81 -1.06 20.87
C THR A 308 -9.80 0.09 21.09
N TYR A 309 -10.74 0.31 20.17
CA TYR A 309 -11.78 1.33 20.32
C TYR A 309 -12.93 0.91 21.25
N GLU A 310 -12.91 -0.33 21.76
CA GLU A 310 -13.98 -0.91 22.58
C GLU A 310 -15.38 -0.76 21.94
N VAL A 311 -15.46 -0.94 20.62
CA VAL A 311 -16.69 -0.81 19.84
C VAL A 311 -17.84 -1.59 20.47
N GLU A 312 -18.97 -0.91 20.64
CA GLU A 312 -20.24 -1.49 21.12
C GLU A 312 -20.80 -2.51 20.12
N TYR A 313 -21.82 -3.26 20.53
CA TYR A 313 -22.47 -4.21 19.62
C TYR A 313 -23.00 -3.51 18.36
N ASN A 314 -22.61 -4.02 17.19
CA ASN A 314 -23.06 -3.53 15.89
C ASN A 314 -23.67 -4.68 15.10
N GLU A 315 -25.00 -4.66 14.97
CA GLU A 315 -25.78 -5.71 14.32
C GLU A 315 -25.37 -5.93 12.86
N ASN A 316 -25.09 -4.86 12.11
CA ASN A 316 -24.73 -4.96 10.69
C ASN A 316 -23.37 -5.66 10.52
N ILE A 317 -22.36 -5.26 11.30
CA ILE A 317 -21.05 -5.93 11.27
C ILE A 317 -21.23 -7.40 11.64
N PHE A 318 -21.92 -7.67 12.74
CA PHE A 318 -22.07 -9.03 13.24
C PHE A 318 -22.81 -9.94 12.25
N LYS A 319 -23.89 -9.44 11.61
CA LYS A 319 -24.62 -10.17 10.57
C LYS A 319 -23.73 -10.61 9.40
N HIS A 320 -22.90 -9.70 8.89
CA HIS A 320 -21.99 -10.03 7.79
C HIS A 320 -20.88 -10.98 8.23
N LEU A 321 -20.33 -10.80 9.44
CA LEU A 321 -19.33 -11.72 10.01
C LEU A 321 -19.86 -13.14 10.16
N LEU A 322 -21.10 -13.33 10.63
CA LEU A 322 -21.69 -14.66 10.71
C LEU A 322 -21.91 -15.28 9.33
N SER A 323 -22.30 -14.47 8.33
CA SER A 323 -22.46 -14.93 6.95
C SER A 323 -21.13 -15.39 6.35
N ILE A 324 -20.07 -14.62 6.57
CA ILE A 324 -18.68 -14.99 6.23
C ILE A 324 -18.30 -16.30 6.91
N LEU A 325 -18.48 -16.39 8.24
CA LEU A 325 -18.12 -17.58 8.99
C LEU A 325 -18.88 -18.83 8.50
N ASN A 326 -20.16 -18.68 8.14
CA ASN A 326 -20.93 -19.78 7.57
C ASN A 326 -20.33 -20.28 6.24
N ILE A 327 -19.95 -19.36 5.33
CA ILE A 327 -19.29 -19.71 4.06
C ILE A 327 -17.99 -20.47 4.33
N LEU A 328 -17.18 -19.99 5.27
CA LEU A 328 -15.89 -20.61 5.61
C LEU A 328 -16.06 -22.02 6.19
N ILE A 329 -17.05 -22.21 7.07
CA ILE A 329 -17.38 -23.53 7.64
C ILE A 329 -17.89 -24.48 6.55
N ASP A 330 -18.79 -24.02 5.67
CA ASP A 330 -19.38 -24.86 4.60
C ASP A 330 -18.33 -25.29 3.56
N ASN A 331 -17.25 -24.52 3.42
CA ASN A 331 -16.12 -24.81 2.52
C ASN A 331 -14.90 -25.42 3.25
N GLU A 332 -15.06 -25.85 4.51
CA GLU A 332 -14.01 -26.52 5.30
C GLU A 332 -12.68 -25.74 5.35
N CYS A 333 -12.74 -24.40 5.43
CA CYS A 333 -11.55 -23.56 5.51
C CYS A 333 -10.86 -23.70 6.88
N GLU A 334 -9.54 -23.87 6.89
CA GLU A 334 -8.73 -23.96 8.12
C GLU A 334 -8.34 -22.59 8.68
N GLU A 335 -8.14 -21.60 7.82
CA GLU A 335 -7.66 -20.25 8.16
C GLU A 335 -8.82 -19.31 8.52
N ILE A 336 -9.46 -19.55 9.68
CA ILE A 336 -10.68 -18.81 10.05
C ILE A 336 -10.63 -18.11 11.41
N GLN A 337 -9.45 -18.11 12.06
CA GLN A 337 -9.29 -17.64 13.43
C GLN A 337 -9.75 -16.19 13.62
N GLU A 338 -9.34 -15.29 12.73
CA GLU A 338 -9.62 -13.86 12.80
C GLU A 338 -11.13 -13.57 12.73
N PHE A 339 -11.86 -14.34 11.92
CA PHE A 339 -13.31 -14.25 11.79
C PHE A 339 -14.01 -14.75 13.05
N VAL A 340 -13.51 -15.84 13.65
CA VAL A 340 -14.01 -16.37 14.92
C VAL A 340 -13.79 -15.35 16.05
N GLU A 341 -12.60 -14.75 16.14
CA GLU A 341 -12.28 -13.74 17.15
C GLU A 341 -13.21 -12.54 17.08
N LEU A 342 -13.48 -12.03 15.88
CA LEU A 342 -14.45 -10.96 15.64
C LEU A 342 -15.88 -11.37 15.98
N CYS A 343 -16.33 -12.57 15.60
CA CYS A 343 -17.65 -13.07 15.97
C CYS A 343 -17.82 -13.13 17.49
N CYS A 344 -16.84 -13.72 18.19
CA CYS A 344 -16.84 -13.82 19.65
C CYS A 344 -16.78 -12.44 20.33
N TYR A 345 -16.04 -11.49 19.77
CA TYR A 345 -16.02 -10.11 20.26
C TYR A 345 -17.44 -9.52 20.30
N PHE A 346 -18.18 -9.61 19.18
CA PHE A 346 -19.53 -9.06 19.11
C PHE A 346 -20.55 -9.85 19.95
N ILE A 347 -20.40 -11.18 20.08
CA ILE A 347 -21.20 -11.98 21.03
C ILE A 347 -20.98 -11.50 22.47
N ASN A 348 -19.74 -11.17 22.84
CA ASN A 348 -19.43 -10.66 24.17
C ASN A 348 -20.04 -9.27 24.40
N LYS A 349 -20.03 -8.39 23.38
CA LYS A 349 -20.59 -7.03 23.45
C LYS A 349 -22.12 -6.97 23.41
N GLY A 350 -22.78 -7.85 22.66
CA GLY A 350 -24.24 -7.85 22.50
C GLY A 350 -25.00 -8.41 23.70
N CYS A 351 -26.24 -7.97 23.93
CA CYS A 351 -27.13 -8.66 24.85
C CYS A 351 -27.69 -9.95 24.20
N LEU A 352 -28.15 -10.90 25.02
CA LEU A 352 -28.62 -12.20 24.50
C LEU A 352 -29.78 -12.06 23.50
N GLU A 353 -30.71 -11.14 23.75
CA GLU A 353 -31.86 -10.88 22.86
C GLU A 353 -31.41 -10.38 21.48
N GLN A 354 -30.47 -9.43 21.45
CA GLN A 354 -29.88 -8.92 20.20
C GLN A 354 -29.22 -10.04 19.41
N ILE A 355 -28.42 -10.87 20.09
CA ILE A 355 -27.68 -11.95 19.42
C ILE A 355 -28.65 -12.98 18.83
N ILE A 356 -29.65 -13.43 19.60
CA ILE A 356 -30.66 -14.38 19.12
C ILE A 356 -31.43 -13.79 17.94
N GLN A 357 -31.84 -12.51 18.02
CA GLN A 357 -32.53 -11.84 16.92
C GLN A 357 -31.67 -11.81 15.65
N THR A 358 -30.38 -11.51 15.76
CA THR A 358 -29.49 -11.47 14.60
C THR A 358 -29.30 -12.87 13.99
N PHE A 359 -29.07 -13.91 14.80
CA PHE A 359 -29.00 -15.31 14.31
C PHE A 359 -30.29 -15.71 13.58
N GLY A 360 -31.45 -15.53 14.22
CA GLY A 360 -32.75 -15.90 13.65
C GLY A 360 -33.15 -15.08 12.42
N SER A 361 -32.51 -13.93 12.17
CA SER A 361 -32.73 -13.12 10.97
C SER A 361 -31.96 -13.60 9.74
N ILE A 362 -30.94 -14.45 9.92
CA ILE A 362 -30.01 -14.88 8.86
C ILE A 362 -30.10 -16.39 8.62
N PHE A 363 -30.24 -17.17 9.69
CA PHE A 363 -30.01 -18.61 9.67
C PHE A 363 -31.24 -19.42 10.05
N SER A 364 -31.26 -20.67 9.57
CA SER A 364 -32.15 -21.69 10.10
C SER A 364 -31.64 -22.18 11.46
N SER A 365 -32.51 -22.78 12.29
CA SER A 365 -32.10 -23.41 13.57
C SER A 365 -30.97 -24.45 13.37
N ALA A 366 -30.90 -25.12 12.21
CA ALA A 366 -29.82 -26.05 11.90
C ALA A 366 -28.48 -25.32 11.65
N ASP A 367 -28.49 -24.22 10.92
CA ASP A 367 -27.30 -23.41 10.65
C ASP A 367 -26.83 -22.66 11.90
N THR A 368 -27.75 -22.15 12.72
CA THR A 368 -27.43 -21.59 14.04
C THR A 368 -26.67 -22.62 14.89
N LYS A 369 -27.18 -23.85 14.98
CA LYS A 369 -26.54 -24.94 15.74
C LYS A 369 -25.16 -25.30 15.17
N LYS A 370 -25.02 -25.32 13.85
CA LYS A 370 -23.74 -25.56 13.17
C LYS A 370 -22.71 -24.49 13.54
N ILE A 371 -23.05 -23.21 13.40
CA ILE A 371 -22.15 -22.09 13.68
C ILE A 371 -21.80 -22.01 15.17
N CYS A 372 -22.79 -22.07 16.06
CA CYS A 372 -22.53 -22.05 17.51
C CYS A 372 -21.67 -23.24 17.94
N GLY A 373 -21.91 -24.44 17.37
CA GLY A 373 -21.15 -25.64 17.69
C GLY A 373 -19.73 -25.62 17.14
N TYR A 374 -19.51 -24.88 16.07
CA TYR A 374 -18.17 -24.57 15.59
C TYR A 374 -17.47 -23.62 16.56
N LEU A 375 -18.09 -22.49 16.91
CA LEU A 375 -17.53 -21.49 17.81
C LEU A 375 -17.17 -22.06 19.19
N GLU A 376 -18.02 -22.91 19.76
CA GLU A 376 -17.78 -23.54 21.08
C GLU A 376 -16.56 -24.47 21.12
N LYS A 377 -16.13 -25.01 19.97
CA LYS A 377 -14.98 -25.92 19.87
C LYS A 377 -13.65 -25.19 19.73
N GLN A 378 -13.67 -23.88 19.51
CA GLN A 378 -12.46 -23.09 19.30
C GLN A 378 -11.80 -22.76 20.65
N GLU A 379 -10.51 -23.08 20.79
CA GLU A 379 -9.72 -22.82 22.00
C GLU A 379 -9.18 -21.39 22.02
N LEU A 380 -10.06 -20.39 21.96
CA LEU A 380 -9.69 -18.97 21.98
C LEU A 380 -10.20 -18.29 23.27
N SER A 381 -9.41 -17.38 23.82
CA SER A 381 -9.72 -16.68 25.09
C SER A 381 -11.06 -15.94 25.07
N ASN A 382 -11.46 -15.38 23.94
CA ASN A 382 -12.76 -14.71 23.77
C ASN A 382 -13.94 -15.68 23.65
N VAL A 383 -13.69 -16.91 23.21
CA VAL A 383 -14.72 -17.96 23.12
C VAL A 383 -15.13 -18.36 24.53
N GLU A 384 -14.19 -18.53 25.46
CA GLU A 384 -14.49 -18.87 26.86
C GLU A 384 -15.48 -17.89 27.52
N LEU A 385 -15.31 -16.59 27.24
CA LEU A 385 -16.20 -15.52 27.71
C LEU A 385 -17.59 -15.58 27.03
N SER A 386 -17.65 -16.09 25.80
CA SER A 386 -18.88 -16.20 25.00
C SER A 386 -19.68 -17.49 25.27
N LEU A 387 -19.06 -18.52 25.86
CA LEU A 387 -19.62 -19.88 25.99
C LEU A 387 -21.00 -19.91 26.66
N ASP A 388 -21.24 -19.12 27.70
CA ASP A 388 -22.54 -19.09 28.39
C ASP A 388 -23.65 -18.51 27.50
N LYS A 389 -23.34 -17.49 26.69
CA LYS A 389 -24.29 -16.92 25.73
C LYS A 389 -24.55 -17.88 24.57
N LEU A 390 -23.49 -18.49 24.02
CA LEU A 390 -23.60 -19.49 22.95
C LEU A 390 -24.53 -20.65 23.36
N LYS A 391 -24.33 -21.22 24.56
CA LYS A 391 -25.20 -22.27 25.13
C LYS A 391 -26.65 -21.84 25.32
N LYS A 392 -26.92 -20.56 25.56
CA LYS A 392 -28.30 -20.05 25.71
C LYS A 392 -29.00 -19.84 24.37
N ILE A 393 -28.26 -19.49 23.32
CA ILE A 393 -28.79 -19.43 21.95
C ILE A 393 -29.34 -20.81 21.55
N TYR A 394 -28.60 -21.88 21.85
CA TYR A 394 -29.01 -23.27 21.62
C TYR A 394 -30.32 -23.69 22.28
N VAL A 395 -30.64 -23.13 23.46
CA VAL A 395 -31.83 -23.52 24.22
C VAL A 395 -33.07 -22.75 23.74
N THR A 396 -32.87 -21.64 23.04
CA THR A 396 -33.93 -20.73 22.62
C THR A 396 -34.41 -20.99 21.18
N GLU A 397 -33.60 -21.65 20.33
CA GLU A 397 -33.93 -22.08 18.95
C GLU A 397 -34.00 -23.60 18.73
#